data_AF-A0A972PZT4-F1
#
_entry.id   AF-A0A972PZT4-F1
#
_cell.length_a   1.000
_cell.length_b   1.000
_cell.length_c   1.000
_cell.angle_alpha   90.00
_cell.angle_beta   90.00
_cell.angle_gamma   90.00
#
_symmetry.space_group_name_H-M   'P 1'
#
loop_
_entity.id
_entity.type
_entity.pdbx_description
1 polymer ?
#
loop_
_entity_poly.entity_id
_entity_poly.type
_entity_poly.pdbx_seq_one_letter_code
_entity_poly.pdbx_strand_id
1 'polypeptide(L)'
;MVDDAPKAKQYYSDAFDAYDRLWYHFGRYEVSDGKTDTYTVEGNNAELRHYLARLARSSRCFSRCPYALECALRVFIYCYNRRQLYKQLYPAYPAHVRDFLDPLF
;
A
#
# COMPACT_ATOMS: atom_id res chain seq x y z
N MET A 1 -15.40 -0.07 -7.82
CA MET A 1 -14.95 1.24 -8.34
C MET A 1 -14.42 2.04 -7.15
N VAL A 2 -13.43 2.93 -7.29
CA VAL A 2 -12.88 3.69 -6.13
C VAL A 2 -13.94 4.61 -5.50
N ASP A 3 -14.94 5.02 -6.30
CA ASP A 3 -16.02 5.87 -5.83
C ASP A 3 -16.96 5.18 -4.82
N ASP A 4 -17.03 3.85 -4.83
CA ASP A 4 -17.85 3.07 -3.90
C ASP A 4 -17.12 2.74 -2.58
N ALA A 5 -15.83 3.08 -2.48
CA ALA A 5 -15.05 2.80 -1.28
C ALA A 5 -15.49 3.71 -0.11
N PRO A 6 -15.34 3.24 1.14
CA PRO A 6 -15.59 4.07 2.32
C PRO A 6 -14.83 5.40 2.22
N LYS A 7 -15.55 6.51 2.36
CA LYS A 7 -14.96 7.86 2.27
C LYS A 7 -14.26 8.22 3.57
N ALA A 8 -13.07 8.79 3.44
CA ALA A 8 -12.32 9.26 4.59
C ALA A 8 -12.95 10.54 5.15
N LYS A 9 -12.85 10.73 6.48
CA LYS A 9 -13.23 11.99 7.14
C LYS A 9 -12.14 13.06 7.03
N GLN A 10 -10.90 12.64 6.89
CA GLN A 10 -9.71 13.48 6.76
C GLN A 10 -8.88 13.00 5.56
N TYR A 11 -8.41 13.95 4.76
CA TYR A 11 -7.56 13.73 3.60
C TYR A 11 -6.28 14.55 3.77
N TYR A 12 -5.15 13.92 3.49
CA TYR A 12 -3.83 14.55 3.53
C TYR A 12 -3.17 14.45 2.16
N SER A 13 -2.47 15.49 1.73
CA SER A 13 -1.69 15.47 0.48
C SER A 13 -0.37 16.22 0.61
N ASP A 14 0.48 16.13 -0.42
CA ASP A 14 1.70 16.92 -0.56
C ASP A 14 1.52 18.27 -1.25
N ALA A 15 0.29 18.81 -1.27
CA ALA A 15 -0.07 20.08 -1.90
C ALA A 15 0.18 20.15 -3.41
N PHE A 16 0.18 19.03 -4.12
CA PHE A 16 0.17 19.06 -5.58
C PHE A 16 -1.09 19.77 -6.10
N ASP A 17 -0.93 20.74 -7.01
CA ASP A 17 -1.98 21.66 -7.50
C ASP A 17 -3.27 20.97 -7.97
N ALA A 18 -3.20 19.72 -8.43
CA ALA A 18 -4.38 18.98 -8.86
C ALA A 18 -5.36 18.69 -7.71
N TYR A 19 -4.87 18.64 -6.46
CA TYR A 19 -5.67 18.30 -5.29
C TYR A 19 -6.65 19.40 -4.88
N ASP A 20 -6.36 20.67 -5.20
CA ASP A 20 -7.28 21.79 -4.96
C ASP A 20 -8.59 21.66 -5.73
N ARG A 21 -8.62 20.86 -6.79
CA ARG A 21 -9.79 20.64 -7.64
C ARG A 21 -10.58 19.38 -7.27
N LEU A 22 -10.14 18.61 -6.28
CA LEU A 22 -10.80 17.38 -5.87
C LEU A 22 -12.01 17.65 -4.98
N TRP A 23 -13.04 16.81 -5.13
CA TRP A 23 -14.17 16.79 -4.23
C TRP A 23 -13.96 15.76 -3.12
N TYR A 24 -13.79 16.24 -1.88
CA TYR A 24 -13.49 15.40 -0.72
C TYR A 24 -14.72 14.83 0.00
N HIS A 25 -15.90 14.82 -0.65
CA HIS A 25 -17.14 14.29 -0.07
C HIS A 25 -17.44 14.81 1.36
N PHE A 26 -17.29 16.13 1.57
CA PHE A 26 -17.42 16.79 2.88
C PHE A 26 -16.35 16.43 3.94
N GLY A 27 -15.32 15.66 3.58
CA GLY A 27 -14.17 15.44 4.45
C GLY A 27 -13.25 16.67 4.51
N ARG A 28 -12.49 16.78 5.60
CA ARG A 28 -11.51 17.85 5.81
C ARG A 28 -10.23 17.53 5.04
N TYR A 29 -9.75 18.49 4.27
CA TYR A 29 -8.47 18.41 3.57
C TYR A 29 -7.41 19.23 4.29
N GLU A 30 -6.21 18.67 4.41
CA GLU A 30 -5.05 19.31 5.02
C GLU A 30 -3.79 18.95 4.24
N VAL A 31 -2.87 19.91 4.10
CA VAL A 31 -1.57 19.65 3.50
C VAL A 31 -0.67 19.04 4.56
N SER A 32 -0.10 17.87 4.27
CA SER A 32 0.87 17.22 5.14
C SER A 32 2.20 17.96 5.04
N ASP A 33 2.53 18.76 6.05
CA ASP A 33 3.78 19.50 6.10
C ASP A 33 4.97 18.51 6.04
N GLY A 34 5.90 18.74 5.11
CA GLY A 34 7.05 17.87 4.87
C GLY A 34 6.72 16.40 4.50
N LYS A 35 5.48 16.08 4.09
CA LYS A 35 5.00 14.69 3.84
C LYS A 35 5.11 13.79 5.08
N THR A 36 5.15 14.34 6.28
CA THR A 36 5.34 13.56 7.52
C THR A 36 4.19 12.61 7.82
N ASP A 37 3.07 12.67 7.09
CA ASP A 37 1.95 11.73 7.28
C ASP A 37 1.97 10.57 6.26
N THR A 38 2.94 10.56 5.33
CA THR A 38 3.06 9.49 4.31
C THR A 38 3.85 8.27 4.76
N TYR A 39 4.36 8.22 6.00
CA TYR A 39 5.16 7.09 6.50
C TYR A 39 4.48 5.73 6.27
N THR A 40 3.15 5.66 6.41
CA THR A 40 2.38 4.44 6.19
C THR A 40 2.37 4.01 4.73
N VAL A 41 2.20 4.95 3.79
CA VAL A 41 2.15 4.66 2.35
C VAL A 41 3.55 4.34 1.82
N GLU A 42 4.56 5.10 2.23
CA GLU A 42 5.94 4.86 1.82
C GLU A 42 6.50 3.55 2.40
N GLY A 43 6.15 3.22 3.64
CA GLY A 43 6.47 1.92 4.23
C GLY A 43 5.84 0.76 3.45
N ASN A 44 4.56 0.88 3.08
CA ASN A 44 3.88 -0.11 2.24
C ASN A 44 4.57 -0.24 0.87
N ASN A 45 4.91 0.88 0.22
CA ASN A 45 5.58 0.90 -1.07
C ASN A 45 6.98 0.27 -1.00
N ALA A 46 7.73 0.53 0.08
CA ALA A 46 9.03 -0.05 0.31
C ALA A 46 8.95 -1.58 0.43
N GLU A 47 7.99 -2.10 1.21
CA GLU A 47 7.72 -3.54 1.37
C GLU A 47 7.31 -4.18 0.04
N LEU A 48 6.44 -3.52 -0.72
CA LEU A 48 6.00 -3.99 -2.03
C LEU A 48 7.19 -4.13 -3.00
N ARG A 49 8.08 -3.13 -3.05
CA ARG A 49 9.31 -3.18 -3.88
C ARG A 49 10.34 -4.19 -3.37
N HIS A 50 10.39 -4.41 -2.05
CA HIS A 50 11.27 -5.39 -1.43
C HIS A 50 10.91 -6.82 -1.85
N TYR A 51 9.62 -7.19 -1.76
CA TYR A 51 9.18 -8.55 -2.08
C TYR A 51 8.87 -8.76 -3.57
N LEU A 52 8.37 -7.73 -4.26
CA LEU A 52 8.15 -7.77 -5.69
C LEU A 52 9.24 -6.97 -6.38
N ALA A 53 10.40 -7.60 -6.60
CA ALA A 53 11.56 -6.98 -7.25
C ALA A 53 11.23 -6.32 -8.61
N ARG A 54 10.16 -6.80 -9.27
CA ARG A 54 9.60 -6.20 -10.49
C ARG A 54 9.06 -4.78 -10.30
N LEU A 55 8.69 -4.37 -9.10
CA LEU A 55 8.19 -3.03 -8.81
C LEU A 55 9.32 -2.11 -8.31
N ALA A 56 10.51 -2.65 -8.08
CA ALA A 56 11.69 -1.90 -7.64
C ALA A 56 12.47 -1.26 -8.80
N ARG A 57 12.39 -1.79 -10.02
CA ARG A 57 13.19 -1.29 -11.17
C ARG A 57 12.30 -0.84 -12.32
N SER A 58 12.40 0.42 -12.71
CA SER A 58 11.59 0.99 -13.80
C SER A 58 11.91 0.40 -15.18
N SER A 59 13.15 -0.07 -15.41
CA SER A 59 13.65 -0.39 -16.76
C SER A 59 13.78 -1.89 -17.10
N ARG A 60 13.50 -2.82 -16.17
CA ARG A 60 13.71 -4.26 -16.39
C ARG A 60 12.61 -5.16 -15.79
N CYS A 61 11.35 -4.73 -15.87
CA CYS A 61 10.31 -5.36 -15.07
C CYS A 61 9.03 -5.64 -15.86
N PHE A 62 9.10 -6.64 -16.73
CA PHE A 62 7.95 -7.07 -17.53
C PHE A 62 7.17 -8.17 -16.85
N SER A 63 5.87 -7.97 -16.68
CA SER A 63 4.95 -9.06 -16.33
C SER A 63 4.67 -9.80 -17.61
N ARG A 64 4.57 -11.13 -17.59
CA ARG A 64 4.15 -11.88 -18.78
C ARG A 64 2.80 -11.36 -19.31
N CYS A 65 1.92 -10.98 -18.39
CA CYS A 65 0.66 -10.29 -18.65
C CYS A 65 0.22 -9.51 -17.40
N PRO A 66 -0.74 -8.57 -17.51
CA PRO A 66 -1.33 -7.87 -16.36
C PRO A 66 -1.89 -8.82 -15.29
N TYR A 67 -2.51 -9.92 -15.71
CA TYR A 67 -3.04 -10.94 -14.80
C TYR A 67 -1.97 -11.55 -13.88
N ALA A 68 -0.77 -11.84 -14.41
CA ALA A 68 0.33 -12.36 -13.58
C ALA A 68 0.80 -11.35 -12.53
N LEU A 69 0.74 -10.05 -12.83
CA LEU A 69 1.02 -9.00 -11.84
C LEU A 69 -0.08 -8.97 -10.77
N GLU A 70 -1.34 -9.05 -11.18
CA GLU A 70 -2.48 -9.08 -10.27
C GLU A 70 -2.39 -10.26 -9.30
N CYS A 71 -2.08 -11.47 -9.78
CA CYS A 71 -1.88 -12.64 -8.92
C CYS A 71 -0.77 -12.40 -7.87
N ALA A 72 0.39 -11.86 -8.30
CA ALA A 72 1.49 -11.56 -7.40
C ALA A 72 1.10 -10.50 -6.34
N LEU A 73 0.37 -9.45 -6.75
CA LEU A 73 -0.15 -8.43 -5.85
C LEU A 73 -1.16 -9.03 -4.85
N ARG A 74 -2.06 -9.90 -5.29
CA ARG A 74 -3.05 -10.56 -4.41
C ARG A 74 -2.38 -11.39 -3.32
N VAL A 75 -1.37 -12.19 -3.68
CA VAL A 75 -0.59 -12.98 -2.71
C VAL A 75 0.15 -12.05 -1.74
N PHE A 76 0.80 -11.00 -2.24
CA PHE A 76 1.47 -10.01 -1.40
C PHE A 76 0.48 -9.35 -0.41
N ILE A 77 -0.65 -8.84 -0.89
CA ILE A 77 -1.65 -8.13 -0.07
C ILE A 77 -2.20 -9.06 1.00
N TYR A 78 -2.50 -10.32 0.66
CA TYR A 78 -2.93 -11.33 1.62
C TYR A 78 -1.90 -11.51 2.75
N CYS A 79 -0.65 -11.80 2.40
CA CYS A 79 0.43 -12.03 3.36
C CYS A 79 0.72 -10.78 4.19
N TYR A 80 0.70 -9.60 3.55
CA TYR A 80 0.92 -8.32 4.20
C TYR A 80 -0.14 -8.05 5.27
N ASN A 81 -1.42 -8.24 4.94
CA ASN A 81 -2.53 -8.02 5.87
C ASN A 81 -2.48 -9.02 7.03
N ARG A 82 -2.18 -10.29 6.76
CA ARG A 82 -1.97 -11.32 7.80
C ARG A 82 -0.85 -10.92 8.77
N ARG A 83 0.27 -10.40 8.24
CA ARG A 83 1.35 -9.86 9.06
C ARG A 83 0.92 -8.68 9.90
N GLN A 84 0.12 -7.75 9.37
CA GLN A 84 -0.35 -6.60 10.15
C GLN A 84 -1.21 -7.03 11.33
N LEU A 85 -2.13 -7.97 11.12
CA LEU A 85 -2.93 -8.55 12.20
C LEU A 85 -2.06 -9.26 13.23
N TYR A 86 -1.05 -10.02 12.79
CA TYR A 86 -0.10 -10.67 13.69
C TYR A 86 0.69 -9.66 14.53
N LYS A 87 1.20 -8.58 13.93
CA LYS A 87 1.94 -7.52 14.64
C LYS A 87 1.06 -6.77 15.65
N GLN A 88 -0.25 -6.63 15.37
CA GLN A 88 -1.19 -6.07 16.34
C GLN A 88 -1.37 -6.97 17.56
N LEU A 89 -1.40 -8.28 17.37
CA LEU A 89 -1.53 -9.26 18.45
C LEU A 89 -0.22 -9.49 19.21
N TYR A 90 0.92 -9.43 18.50
CA TYR A 90 2.25 -9.80 19.01
C TYR A 90 3.29 -8.74 18.65
N PRO A 91 3.20 -7.50 19.18
CA PRO A 91 4.02 -6.37 18.77
C PRO A 91 5.53 -6.54 19.07
N ALA A 92 5.87 -7.37 20.05
CA ALA A 92 7.27 -7.64 20.41
C ALA A 92 7.97 -8.65 19.49
N TYR A 93 7.23 -9.34 18.62
CA TYR A 93 7.77 -10.43 17.79
C TYR A 93 8.09 -9.95 16.38
N PRO A 94 9.30 -10.22 15.86
CA PRO A 94 9.62 -9.94 14.48
C PRO A 94 8.75 -10.80 13.56
N ALA A 95 8.25 -10.21 12.48
CA ALA A 95 7.44 -10.89 11.48
C ALA A 95 7.73 -10.32 10.09
N HIS A 96 8.02 -11.19 9.14
CA HIS A 96 8.26 -10.87 7.73
C HIS A 96 7.07 -11.29 6.88
N VAL A 97 6.85 -10.63 5.73
CA VAL A 97 5.68 -10.93 4.89
C VAL A 97 5.71 -12.37 4.37
N ARG A 98 6.91 -12.89 4.04
CA ARG A 98 7.11 -14.27 3.57
C ARG A 98 6.68 -15.34 4.57
N ASP A 99 6.63 -15.03 5.87
CA ASP A 99 6.28 -15.99 6.92
C ASP A 99 4.78 -16.36 6.88
N PHE A 100 3.99 -15.63 6.09
CA PHE A 100 2.54 -15.82 5.93
C PHE A 100 2.16 -16.41 4.57
N LEU A 101 3.13 -16.90 3.80
CA LEU A 101 2.86 -17.68 2.59
C LEU A 101 2.28 -19.04 3.00
N ASP A 102 1.11 -19.37 2.44
CA ASP A 102 0.52 -20.70 2.62
C ASP A 102 1.36 -21.73 1.84
N PRO A 103 1.67 -22.91 2.42
CA PRO A 103 2.39 -23.99 1.72
C PRO A 103 1.70 -24.50 0.45
N LEU A 104 0.45 -24.12 0.19
CA LEU A 104 -0.28 -24.45 -1.03
C LEU A 104 -0.04 -23.48 -2.21
N PHE A 105 0.83 -22.47 -2.06
CA PHE A 105 1.29 -21.58 -3.14
C PHE A 105 2.74 -21.86 -3.58
#